data_AF-E1Y868-F1
#
_entry.id   AF-E1Y868-F1
#
_cell.length_a   1.000
_cell.length_b   1.000
_cell.length_c   1.000
_cell.angle_alpha   90.00
_cell.angle_beta   90.00
_cell.angle_gamma   90.00
#
_symmetry.space_group_name_H-M   'P 1'
#
loop_
_entity.id
_entity.type
_entity.pdbx_description
1 polymer ?
#
loop_
_entity_poly.entity_id
_entity_poly.type
_entity_poly.pdbx_seq_one_letter_code
_entity_poly.pdbx_strand_id
1 'polypeptide(L)'
;MKGFSYLRNVATLKLDTKKCIGCGRCLEVCPHQVFSLAGKKAIITNFDACMECGACAINCPSTAIFVDSGVGCATGLINEWIRDQKFFRTHKKCC
;
A
#
# COMPACT_ATOMS: atom_id res chain seq x y z
N MET A 1 2.11 12.24 -12.01
CA MET A 1 0.86 13.00 -12.28
C MET A 1 0.44 13.72 -11.01
N LYS A 2 0.29 15.05 -11.01
CA LYS A 2 -0.19 15.81 -9.84
C LYS A 2 -1.72 15.89 -9.87
N GLY A 3 -2.38 15.76 -8.72
CA GLY A 3 -3.83 15.96 -8.59
C GLY A 3 -4.72 14.72 -8.70
N PHE A 4 -4.17 13.52 -8.83
CA PHE A 4 -4.95 12.27 -8.76
C PHE A 4 -4.98 11.73 -7.33
N SER A 5 -6.18 11.56 -6.79
CA SER A 5 -6.45 10.79 -5.57
C SER A 5 -6.95 9.41 -6.00
N TYR A 6 -6.39 8.34 -5.43
CA TYR A 6 -6.86 6.97 -5.63
C TYR A 6 -8.13 6.74 -4.80
N LEU A 7 -7.98 6.65 -3.47
CA LEU A 7 -9.05 6.42 -2.52
C LEU A 7 -8.66 7.05 -1.17
N ARG A 8 -9.64 7.62 -0.46
CA ARG A 8 -9.39 8.36 0.80
C ARG A 8 -9.18 7.41 1.98
N ASN A 9 -8.05 7.54 2.67
CA ASN A 9 -7.71 6.85 3.91
C ASN A 9 -7.77 5.31 3.86
N VAL A 10 -7.47 4.70 2.71
CA VAL A 10 -7.48 3.22 2.59
C VAL A 10 -6.11 2.58 2.44
N ALA A 11 -5.08 3.36 2.06
CA ALA A 11 -3.77 2.81 1.80
C ALA A 11 -3.14 2.24 3.10
N THR A 12 -2.36 1.19 2.95
CA THR A 12 -1.58 0.55 4.03
C THR A 12 -0.19 1.15 4.19
N LEU A 13 0.15 2.16 3.38
CA LEU A 13 1.46 2.79 3.30
C LEU A 13 1.94 3.30 4.67
N LYS A 14 3.14 2.90 5.07
CA LYS A 14 3.81 3.35 6.30
C LYS A 14 5.25 3.70 6.01
N LEU A 15 5.72 4.75 6.69
CA LEU A 15 7.12 5.20 6.65
C LEU A 15 7.70 5.24 8.06
N ASP A 16 8.73 4.44 8.30
CA ASP A 16 9.55 4.48 9.51
C ASP A 16 10.63 5.57 9.37
N THR A 17 10.40 6.71 10.02
CA THR A 17 11.32 7.85 9.98
C THR A 17 12.65 7.59 10.69
N LYS A 18 12.71 6.62 11.61
CA LYS A 18 13.96 6.24 12.30
C LYS A 18 14.86 5.49 11.33
N LYS A 19 14.31 4.55 10.54
CA LYS A 19 15.04 3.79 9.52
C LYS A 19 15.32 4.57 8.23
N CYS A 20 14.54 5.61 7.94
CA CYS A 20 14.72 6.39 6.71
C CYS A 20 16.09 7.08 6.69
N ILE A 21 16.91 6.84 5.68
CA ILE A 21 18.22 7.50 5.51
C ILE A 21 18.18 8.73 4.59
N GLY A 22 17.00 9.14 4.14
CA GLY A 22 16.84 10.32 3.28
C GLY A 22 17.33 10.16 1.84
N CYS A 23 17.53 8.95 1.34
CA CYS A 23 18.14 8.68 0.02
C CYS A 23 17.32 9.11 -1.20
N GLY A 24 16.07 9.55 -1.05
CA GLY A 24 15.27 10.09 -2.16
C GLY A 24 14.64 9.06 -3.12
N ARG A 25 15.06 7.79 -3.13
CA ARG A 25 14.54 6.79 -4.11
C ARG A 25 13.02 6.66 -4.16
N CYS A 26 12.34 6.78 -3.02
CA CYS A 26 10.87 6.73 -3.00
C CYS A 26 10.20 7.90 -3.74
N LEU A 27 10.87 9.05 -3.88
CA LEU A 27 10.39 10.17 -4.70
C LEU A 27 10.55 9.86 -6.20
N GLU A 28 11.65 9.21 -6.58
CA GLU A 28 11.95 8.87 -7.98
C GLU A 28 11.02 7.78 -8.52
N VAL A 29 10.81 6.72 -7.75
CA VAL A 29 10.06 5.53 -8.23
C VAL A 29 8.55 5.64 -8.03
N CYS A 30 8.05 6.68 -7.36
CA CYS A 30 6.62 6.84 -7.11
C CYS A 30 5.96 7.67 -8.23
N PRO A 31 5.20 7.05 -9.17
CA PRO A 31 4.59 7.78 -10.28
C PRO A 31 3.50 8.78 -9.83
N HIS A 32 2.97 8.60 -8.61
CA HIS A 32 1.95 9.45 -7.99
C HIS A 32 2.53 10.53 -7.08
N GLN A 33 3.86 10.60 -6.93
CA GLN A 33 4.53 11.63 -6.12
C GLN A 33 3.97 11.73 -4.69
N VAL A 34 3.74 10.56 -4.07
CA VAL A 34 3.20 10.45 -2.70
C VAL A 34 4.16 11.03 -1.65
N PHE A 35 5.46 11.00 -1.94
CA PHE A 35 6.53 11.40 -1.03
C PHE A 35 7.11 12.76 -1.38
N SER A 36 7.60 13.45 -0.35
CA SER A 36 8.49 14.60 -0.45
C SER A 36 9.68 14.43 0.49
N LEU A 37 10.68 15.30 0.40
CA LEU A 37 11.77 15.39 1.37
C LEU A 37 11.53 16.59 2.29
N ALA A 38 11.63 16.34 3.60
CA ALA A 38 11.68 17.40 4.61
C ALA A 38 12.98 17.23 5.42
N GLY A 39 13.91 18.17 5.24
CA GLY A 39 15.25 18.05 5.78
C GLY A 39 15.97 16.81 5.24
N LYS A 40 16.40 15.92 6.13
CA LYS A 40 17.14 14.69 5.80
C LYS A 40 16.29 13.42 5.76
N LYS A 41 14.95 13.55 5.74
CA LYS A 41 14.02 12.41 5.81
C LYS A 41 12.94 12.55 4.75
N ALA A 42 12.46 11.41 4.24
CA ALA A 42 11.25 11.39 3.46
C ALA A 42 10.03 11.68 4.36
N ILE A 43 8.98 12.25 3.77
CA ILE A 43 7.68 12.43 4.38
C ILE A 43 6.59 12.03 3.37
N ILE A 44 5.43 11.61 3.87
CA ILE A 44 4.26 11.32 3.03
C ILE A 44 3.44 12.60 2.92
N THR A 45 3.26 13.11 1.71
CA THR A 45 2.54 14.37 1.44
C THR A 45 1.21 14.17 0.73
N ASN A 46 1.01 13.03 0.05
CA ASN A 46 -0.23 12.73 -0.65
C ASN A 46 -0.60 11.26 -0.47
N PHE A 47 -1.01 10.91 0.76
CA PHE A 47 -1.31 9.54 1.16
C PHE A 47 -2.38 8.89 0.28
N ASP A 48 -3.45 9.63 0.00
CA ASP A 48 -4.61 9.15 -0.77
C ASP A 48 -4.32 8.93 -2.26
N ALA A 49 -3.16 9.37 -2.75
CA ALA A 49 -2.69 9.07 -4.11
C ALA A 49 -1.91 7.74 -4.20
N CYS A 50 -1.65 7.07 -3.08
CA CYS A 50 -0.96 5.79 -3.07
C CYS A 50 -1.87 4.69 -3.65
N MET A 51 -1.44 4.08 -4.75
CA MET A 51 -2.10 2.91 -5.34
C MET A 51 -1.49 1.58 -4.89
N GLU A 52 -0.67 1.61 -3.83
CA GLU A 52 -0.08 0.40 -3.23
C GLU A 52 0.77 -0.46 -4.18
N CYS A 53 1.37 0.15 -5.20
CA CYS A 53 2.17 -0.58 -6.21
C CYS A 53 3.48 -1.20 -5.69
N GLY A 54 3.90 -0.91 -4.46
CA GLY A 54 5.10 -1.50 -3.85
C GLY A 54 6.45 -0.94 -4.32
N ALA A 55 6.51 -0.14 -5.40
CA ALA A 55 7.76 0.34 -5.98
C ALA A 55 8.67 1.05 -4.96
N CYS A 56 8.10 1.88 -4.09
CA CYS A 56 8.84 2.60 -3.05
C CYS A 56 9.44 1.68 -1.97
N ALA A 57 8.72 0.63 -1.58
CA ALA A 57 9.19 -0.34 -0.59
C ALA A 57 10.33 -1.20 -1.16
N ILE A 58 10.17 -1.71 -2.38
CA ILE A 58 11.16 -2.54 -3.07
C ILE A 58 12.49 -1.79 -3.27
N ASN A 59 12.43 -0.48 -3.54
CA ASN A 59 13.61 0.34 -3.82
C ASN A 59 14.18 1.04 -2.57
N CYS A 60 13.63 0.80 -1.38
CA CYS A 60 14.12 1.43 -0.16
C CYS A 60 15.33 0.65 0.42
N PRO A 61 16.57 1.19 0.33
CA PRO A 61 17.76 0.46 0.77
C PRO A 61 17.80 0.22 2.29
N SER A 62 17.10 1.05 3.07
CA SER A 62 17.05 0.94 4.53
C SER A 62 15.75 0.32 5.04
N THR A 63 14.95 -0.27 4.14
CA THR A 63 13.68 -0.95 4.46
C THR A 63 12.74 -0.10 5.34
N ALA A 64 12.76 1.22 5.13
CA ALA A 64 12.01 2.18 5.92
C ALA A 64 10.55 2.31 5.48
N ILE A 65 10.16 1.74 4.34
CA ILE A 65 8.82 1.88 3.76
C ILE A 65 8.15 0.52 3.72
N PHE A 66 6.90 0.47 4.19
CA PHE A 66 6.02 -0.68 4.09
C PHE A 66 4.76 -0.29 3.32
N VAL A 67 4.28 -1.20 2.49
CA VAL A 67 2.95 -1.15 1.87
C VAL A 67 2.56 -2.58 1.56
N ASP A 68 1.29 -2.92 1.74
CA ASP A 68 0.75 -4.22 1.34
C ASP A 68 0.48 -4.21 -0.17
N SER A 69 1.52 -4.52 -0.94
CA SER A 69 1.46 -4.46 -2.40
C SER A 69 0.86 -5.74 -3.00
N GLY A 70 -0.09 -5.60 -3.91
CA GLY A 70 -0.70 -6.71 -4.62
C GLY A 70 -1.95 -6.29 -5.39
N VAL A 71 -2.74 -7.26 -5.83
CA VAL A 71 -4.03 -7.03 -6.49
C VAL A 71 -5.16 -6.85 -5.47
N GLY A 72 -4.94 -6.06 -4.41
CA GLY A 72 -5.80 -5.98 -3.23
C GLY A 72 -7.31 -5.87 -3.52
N CYS A 73 -7.71 -5.06 -4.51
CA CYS A 73 -9.11 -4.98 -4.95
C CYS A 73 -9.62 -6.27 -5.60
N ALA A 74 -8.81 -6.92 -6.44
CA ALA A 74 -9.16 -8.22 -7.01
C ALA A 74 -9.22 -9.29 -5.90
N THR A 75 -8.29 -9.29 -4.96
CA THR A 75 -8.33 -10.17 -3.78
C THR A 75 -9.58 -9.95 -2.94
N GLY A 76 -9.99 -8.69 -2.73
CA GLY A 76 -11.24 -8.35 -2.06
C GLY A 76 -12.46 -8.93 -2.78
N LEU A 77 -12.59 -8.68 -4.09
CA LEU A 77 -13.68 -9.22 -4.91
C LEU A 77 -13.67 -10.75 -4.96
N ILE A 78 -12.50 -11.37 -5.10
CA ILE A 78 -12.33 -12.82 -5.09
C ILE A 78 -12.74 -13.39 -3.73
N ASN A 79 -12.37 -12.75 -2.62
CA ASN A 79 -12.74 -13.20 -1.27
C ASN A 79 -14.24 -13.05 -1.01
N GLU A 80 -14.87 -11.95 -1.46
CA GLU A 80 -16.34 -11.83 -1.39
C GLU A 80 -17.02 -12.91 -2.25
N TRP A 81 -16.54 -13.14 -3.46
CA TRP A 81 -17.08 -14.18 -4.34
C TRP A 81 -16.91 -15.58 -3.74
N ILE A 82 -15.75 -15.89 -3.14
CA ILE A 82 -15.49 -17.14 -2.42
C ILE A 82 -16.39 -17.26 -1.17
N ARG A 83 -16.70 -16.17 -0.47
CA ARG A 83 -17.64 -16.17 0.66
C ARG A 83 -19.07 -16.45 0.20
N ASP A 84 -19.50 -15.86 -0.91
CA ASP A 84 -20.85 -16.01 -1.48
C ASP A 84 -21.05 -17.39 -2.13
N GLN A 85 -20.00 -17.94 -2.77
CA GLN A 85 -20.02 -19.31 -3.26
C GLN A 85 -19.74 -20.27 -2.12
N LYS A 86 -20.80 -20.81 -1.50
CA LYS A 86 -20.81 -21.85 -0.45
C LYS A 86 -19.98 -23.12 -0.79
N PHE A 87 -18.67 -23.04 -0.97
CA PHE A 87 -17.81 -24.18 -1.28
C PHE A 87 -17.43 -24.99 -0.01
N PHE A 88 -17.77 -24.48 1.19
CA PHE A 88 -17.63 -25.17 2.48
C PHE A 88 -18.95 -25.29 3.25
N ARG A 89 -20.03 -25.78 2.62
CA ARG A 89 -21.19 -26.31 3.36
C ARG A 89 -21.39 -27.80 3.12
N THR A 90 -20.57 -28.58 3.83
CA THR A 90 -20.81 -29.96 4.29
C THR A 90 -19.64 -30.28 5.22
N HIS A 91 -19.74 -30.58 6.51
CA HIS A 91 -20.79 -31.12 7.33
C HIS A 91 -20.48 -30.75 8.79
N LYS A 92 -21.47 -30.26 9.54
CA LYS A 92 -21.84 -30.88 10.82
C LYS A 92 -23.19 -30.33 11.24
N LYS A 93 -24.13 -31.25 11.41
CA LYS A 93 -25.32 -31.04 12.23
C LYS A 93 -24.84 -30.48 13.58
N CYS A 94 -25.22 -29.26 13.91
CA CYS A 94 -25.45 -28.94 15.31
C CYS A 94 -26.96 -29.05 15.50
N CYS A 95 -27.32 -29.94 16.43
CA CYS A 95 -28.62 -29.93 17.09
C CYS A 95 -28.96 -28.53 17.61
#